data_AF-A0A945XW09-F1
#
_entry.id   AF-A0A945XW09-F1
#
_cell.length_a   1.000
_cell.length_b   1.000
_cell.length_c   1.000
_cell.angle_alpha   90.00
_cell.angle_beta   90.00
_cell.angle_gamma   90.00
#
_symmetry.space_group_name_H-M   'P 1'
#
loop_
_entity.id
_entity.type
_entity.pdbx_description
1 polymer ?
#
loop_
_entity_poly.entity_id
_entity_poly.type
_entity_poly.pdbx_seq_one_letter_code
_entity_poly.pdbx_strand_id
1 'polypeptide(L)' 'MHRMLHIEPSLCTGCLQCEMACSFEHEGEFNPARSRIRVFEFEHGRTSVPYTCTQCVEAWCMKA' A
#
# COMPACT_ATOMS: atom_id res chain seq x y z
N MET A 1 -0.51 16.73 15.83
CA MET A 1 0.67 16.40 14.99
C MET A 1 0.19 15.65 13.75
N HIS A 2 0.39 16.19 12.55
CA HIS A 2 0.17 15.44 11.32
C HIS A 2 1.37 14.51 11.08
N ARG A 3 1.10 13.24 10.78
CA ARG A 3 2.12 12.26 10.39
C ARG A 3 2.01 12.06 8.88
N MET A 4 3.15 12.12 8.18
CA MET A 4 3.25 11.92 6.74
C MET A 4 4.25 10.80 6.47
N LEU A 5 3.94 9.95 5.48
CA LEU A 5 4.88 8.95 4.98
C LEU A 5 5.72 9.58 3.87
N HIS A 6 7.05 9.49 3.99
CA HIS A 6 7.96 9.80 2.90
C HIS A 6 8.25 8.51 2.13
N ILE A 7 7.86 8.45 0.87
CA ILE A 7 7.99 7.27 0.00
C ILE A 7 8.93 7.65 -1.14
N GLU A 8 9.96 6.83 -1.35
CA GLU A 8 10.93 6.97 -2.44
C GLU A 8 10.72 5.80 -3.44
N PRO A 9 9.90 5.99 -4.50
CA PRO A 9 9.52 4.89 -5.40
C PRO A 9 10.70 4.27 -6.12
N SER A 10 11.77 5.05 -6.36
CA SER A 10 12.99 4.60 -7.03
C SER A 10 13.72 3.46 -6.29
N LEU A 11 13.45 3.29 -5.00
CA LEU A 11 14.03 2.22 -4.17
C LEU A 11 13.11 1.01 -4.00
N CYS A 12 11.89 1.06 -4.53
CA CYS A 12 10.94 -0.05 -4.41
C CYS A 12 11.34 -1.19 -5.35
N THR A 13 11.53 -2.39 -4.79
CA THR A 13 11.89 -3.60 -5.54
C THR A 13 10.68 -4.44 -5.97
N GLY A 14 9.46 -4.02 -5.60
CA GLY A 14 8.25 -4.80 -5.89
C GLY A 14 8.06 -6.03 -4.99
N CYS A 15 8.73 -6.14 -3.84
CA CYS A 15 8.71 -7.35 -3.00
C CYS A 15 7.37 -7.66 -2.28
N LEU A 16 6.40 -6.75 -2.33
CA LEU A 16 5.07 -6.85 -1.72
C LEU A 16 5.02 -7.07 -0.20
N GLN A 17 6.16 -6.99 0.51
CA GLN A 17 6.20 -7.19 1.95
C GLN A 17 5.38 -6.15 2.72
N CYS A 18 5.36 -4.90 2.25
CA CYS A 18 4.51 -3.87 2.83
C CYS A 18 3.02 -4.20 2.73
N GLU A 19 2.59 -4.82 1.63
CA GLU A 19 1.20 -5.22 1.44
C GLU A 19 0.83 -6.34 2.41
N MET A 20 1.68 -7.37 2.50
CA MET A 20 1.52 -8.51 3.41
C MET A 20 1.49 -8.08 4.88
N ALA A 21 2.41 -7.20 5.28
CA ALA A 21 2.46 -6.70 6.65
C ALA A 21 1.18 -5.93 7.02
N CYS A 22 0.70 -5.07 6.11
CA CYS A 22 -0.51 -4.27 6.33
C CYS A 22 -1.78 -5.13 6.36
N SER A 23 -1.90 -6.14 5.49
CA SER A 23 -3.06 -7.05 5.54
C SER A 23 -3.05 -7.89 6.81
N PHE A 24 -1.88 -8.36 7.25
CA PHE A 24 -1.77 -9.15 8.46
C PHE A 24 -2.15 -8.32 9.70
N GLU A 25 -1.64 -7.10 9.81
CA GLU A 25 -1.94 -6.21 10.94
C GLU A 25 -3.44 -5.89 11.05
N HIS A 26 -4.12 -5.64 9.93
CA HIS A 26 -5.50 -5.15 9.96
C HIS A 26 -6.57 -6.23 9.76
N GLU A 27 -6.23 -7.33 9.09
CA GLU A 27 -7.19 -8.38 8.73
C GLU A 27 -6.85 -9.74 9.35
N GLY A 28 -5.68 -9.88 9.99
CA GLY A 28 -5.22 -11.12 10.60
C GLY A 28 -4.73 -12.18 9.60
N GLU A 29 -4.61 -11.83 8.31
CA GLU A 29 -4.20 -12.76 7.26
C GLU A 29 -3.17 -12.15 6.29
N PHE A 30 -2.29 -12.99 5.75
CA PHE A 30 -1.36 -12.63 4.68
C PHE A 30 -2.08 -12.61 3.33
N ASN A 31 -2.92 -11.60 3.13
CA ASN A 31 -3.73 -11.41 1.94
C ASN A 31 -3.48 -10.02 1.33
N PRO A 32 -2.52 -9.88 0.40
CA PRO A 32 -2.23 -8.61 -0.24
C PRO A 32 -3.46 -7.93 -0.85
N ALA A 33 -4.47 -8.67 -1.30
CA ALA A 33 -5.70 -8.10 -1.88
C ALA A 33 -6.50 -7.24 -0.88
N ARG A 34 -6.36 -7.50 0.42
CA ARG A 34 -7.02 -6.73 1.50
C ARG A 34 -6.11 -5.67 2.14
N SER A 35 -4.90 -5.50 1.61
CA SER A 35 -3.97 -4.50 2.11
C SER A 35 -4.46 -3.07 1.82
N ARG A 36 -4.17 -2.14 2.75
CA ARG A 36 -4.35 -0.69 2.54
C ARG A 36 -3.16 -0.06 1.82
N ILE A 37 -2.15 -0.86 1.49
CA ILE A 37 -0.99 -0.49 0.67
C ILE A 37 -1.06 -1.30 -0.63
N ARG A 38 -0.74 -0.65 -1.74
CA ARG A 38 -0.75 -1.25 -3.08
C ARG A 38 0.52 -0.89 -3.83
N VAL A 39 1.24 -1.89 -4.30
CA VAL A 39 2.38 -1.74 -5.21
C VAL A 39 1.89 -1.95 -6.62
N PHE A 40 2.01 -0.90 -7.44
CA PHE A 40 1.73 -1.00 -8.86
C PHE A 40 3.02 -1.24 -9.62
N GLU A 41 2.98 -2.20 -10.54
CA GLU A 41 4.06 -2.48 -11.46
C GLU A 41 3.83 -1.73 -12.78
N PHE A 42 4.88 -1.07 -13.26
CA PHE A 42 4.91 -0.38 -14.53
C PHE A 42 6.02 -0.94 -15.42
N GLU A 43 5.84 -0.80 -16.73
CA GLU A 43 6.84 -1.16 -17.74
C GLU A 43 7.38 -2.60 -17.61
N HIS A 44 6.51 -3.57 -17.34
CA HIS A 44 6.88 -4.99 -17.17
C HIS A 44 7.96 -5.20 -16.08
N GLY A 45 7.74 -4.63 -14.90
CA GLY A 45 8.59 -4.87 -13.73
C GLY A 45 9.78 -3.94 -13.59
N ARG A 46 9.98 -3.00 -14.53
CA ARG A 46 11.08 -2.03 -14.43
C ARG A 46 10.90 -1.03 -13.30
N THR A 47 9.66 -0.71 -12.96
CA THR A 47 9.37 0.25 -11.90
C THR A 47 8.19 -0.22 -11.08
N SER A 48 8.36 -0.23 -9.76
CA SER A 48 7.31 -0.51 -8.80
C SER A 48 7.04 0.74 -7.98
N VAL A 49 5.77 1.14 -7.86
CA VAL A 49 5.39 2.33 -7.09
C VAL A 49 4.41 1.91 -6.00
N PRO A 50 4.79 2.02 -4.71
CA PRO A 50 3.87 1.77 -3.61
C PRO A 50 2.99 3.01 -3.37
N TYR A 51 1.69 2.77 -3.26
CA TYR A 51 0.66 3.72 -2.85
C TYR A 51 0.04 3.27 -1.54
N THR A 52 -0.14 4.21 -0.62
CA THR A 52 -0.73 3.95 0.69
C THR A 52 -2.09 4.62 0.77
N CYS A 53 -2.99 4.06 1.59
CA CYS A 53 -4.23 4.74 1.95
C CYS A 53 -3.93 6.17 2.45
N THR A 54 -4.52 7.16 1.79
CA THR A 54 -4.31 8.59 2.06
C THR A 54 -4.98 9.07 3.35
N GLN A 55 -5.70 8.19 4.05
CA GLN A 55 -6.48 8.52 5.24
C GLN A 55 -7.44 9.69 4.97
N CYS A 56 -8.21 9.55 3.88
CA CYS A 56 -9.20 10.55 3.45
C CYS A 56 -10.07 11.00 4.62
N VAL A 57 -10.32 12.32 4.70
CA VAL A 57 -11.26 12.90 5.68
C VAL A 57 -12.63 12.22 5.57
N GLU A 58 -13.07 11.94 4.34
CA GLU A 58 -14.23 11.11 4.06
C GLU A 58 -13.83 9.83 3.33
N ALA A 59 -13.92 8.69 4.02
CA ALA A 59 -13.54 7.39 3.50
C ALA A 59 -14.70 6.70 2.75
N TRP A 60 -14.96 7.13 1.50
CA TRP A 60 -16.01 6.55 0.66
C TRP A 60 -15.88 5.03 0.45
N CYS A 61 -14.66 4.52 0.42
CA CYS A 61 -14.37 3.09 0.32
C CYS A 61 -14.96 2.25 1.47
N MET A 62 -15.26 2.83 2.64
CA MET A 62 -15.88 2.12 3.76
C MET A 62 -17.43 2.09 3.68
N LYS A 63 -18.02 2.85 2.76
CA LYS A 63 -19.47 2.89 2.53
C LYS A 63 -19.90 1.98 1.36
N ALA A 64 -18.94 1.42 0.64
CA ALA A 64 -19.13 0.60 -0.56
C ALA A 64 -19.44 -0.86 -0.20
#